data_AF-A0A7W7N653-F1
#
_entry.id   AF-A0A7W7N653-F1
#
_cell.length_a   1.000
_cell.length_b   1.000
_cell.length_c   1.000
_cell.angle_alpha   90.00
_cell.angle_beta   90.00
_cell.angle_gamma   90.00
#
_symmetry.space_group_name_H-M   'P 1'
#
loop_
_entity.id
_entity.type
_entity.pdbx_description
1 polymer ?
#
loop_
_entity_poly.entity_id
_entity_poly.type
_entity_poly.pdbx_seq_one_letter_code
_entity_poly.pdbx_strand_id
1 'polypeptide(L)'
;MTEPRLMPDAPRLDVVPLTEAEAPAEFALAQLWRPDLDADRWRVFLRDWRAAPDSRGILSARNQRGGVLGFVSWWRQPDLEYGETLWAGPFVVREMGVRPLVRQSLAVELTALAHRLSAKLRYAEDAG
;
A
#
# COMPACT_ATOMS: atom_id res chain seq x y z
N MET A 1 -32.17 8.34 25.26
CA MET A 1 -30.81 7.83 24.99
C MET A 1 -30.91 6.90 23.81
N THR A 2 -30.42 7.35 22.66
CA THR A 2 -30.48 6.59 21.41
C THR A 2 -29.14 5.91 21.26
N GLU A 3 -29.10 4.58 21.35
CA GLU A 3 -27.89 3.79 21.09
C GLU A 3 -27.41 4.07 19.65
N PRO A 4 -26.11 4.29 19.42
CA PRO A 4 -25.60 4.43 18.08
C PRO A 4 -25.78 3.07 17.37
N ARG A 5 -26.63 3.05 16.34
CA ARG A 5 -26.68 1.95 15.36
C ARG A 5 -25.25 1.69 14.89
N LEU A 6 -24.67 0.56 15.31
CA LEU A 6 -23.53 -0.04 14.66
C LEU A 6 -23.87 -0.11 13.16
N MET A 7 -23.21 0.74 12.38
CA MET A 7 -23.26 0.64 10.94
C MET A 7 -22.83 -0.79 10.57
N PRO A 8 -23.49 -1.44 9.60
CA PRO A 8 -23.07 -2.77 9.16
C PRO A 8 -21.58 -2.72 8.82
N ASP A 9 -20.83 -3.70 9.33
CA ASP A 9 -19.39 -3.90 9.12
C ASP A 9 -19.05 -3.52 7.68
N ALA A 10 -18.43 -2.35 7.49
CA ALA A 10 -17.97 -1.96 6.17
C ALA A 10 -17.05 -3.09 5.67
N PRO A 11 -17.12 -3.48 4.38
CA PRO A 11 -16.28 -4.55 3.85
C PRO A 11 -14.82 -4.30 4.23
N ARG A 12 -14.33 -5.10 5.18
CA ARG A 12 -13.02 -4.88 5.79
C ARG A 12 -11.99 -5.56 4.93
N LEU A 13 -11.06 -4.76 4.42
CA LEU A 13 -9.92 -5.27 3.67
C LEU A 13 -8.81 -5.63 4.66
N ASP A 14 -8.19 -6.77 4.44
CA ASP A 14 -6.96 -7.14 5.14
C ASP A 14 -5.80 -6.41 4.46
N VAL A 15 -5.10 -5.57 5.23
CA VAL A 15 -3.92 -4.86 4.73
C VAL A 15 -2.69 -5.42 5.41
N VAL A 16 -1.78 -5.97 4.60
CA VAL A 16 -0.60 -6.68 5.10
C VAL A 16 0.65 -6.28 4.33
N PRO A 17 1.85 -6.39 4.92
CA PRO A 17 3.09 -6.29 4.18
C PRO A 17 3.16 -7.36 3.09
N LEU A 18 3.65 -6.99 1.91
CA LEU A 18 3.87 -7.94 0.82
C LEU A 18 4.93 -8.98 1.20
N THR A 19 4.59 -10.25 1.05
CA THR A 19 5.54 -11.38 1.20
C THR A 19 5.88 -12.01 -0.16
N GLU A 20 6.87 -12.90 -0.19
CA GLU A 20 7.28 -13.59 -1.42
C GLU A 20 6.18 -14.44 -2.05
N ALA A 21 5.33 -15.06 -1.23
CA ALA A 21 4.24 -15.90 -1.71
C ALA A 21 3.20 -15.11 -2.52
N GLU A 22 3.17 -13.80 -2.36
CA GLU A 22 2.10 -12.94 -2.88
C GLU A 22 2.54 -12.19 -4.14
N ALA A 23 3.85 -11.99 -4.33
CA ALA A 23 4.48 -11.27 -5.45
C ALA A 23 3.86 -11.47 -6.86
N PRO A 24 3.35 -12.66 -7.27
CA PRO A 24 2.69 -12.82 -8.57
C PRO A 24 1.36 -12.06 -8.73
N ALA A 25 0.54 -11.92 -7.68
CA ALA A 25 -0.76 -11.26 -7.77
C ALA A 25 -0.61 -9.74 -7.91
N GLU A 26 0.30 -9.15 -7.14
CA GLU A 26 0.68 -7.74 -7.23
C GLU A 26 1.40 -7.45 -8.55
N PHE A 27 2.17 -8.40 -9.11
CA PHE A 27 2.74 -8.24 -10.44
C PHE A 27 1.66 -8.06 -11.51
N ALA A 28 0.65 -8.93 -11.51
CA ALA A 28 -0.46 -8.83 -12.46
C ALA A 28 -1.19 -7.48 -12.34
N LEU A 29 -1.36 -6.96 -11.12
CA LEU A 29 -1.92 -5.62 -10.91
C LEU A 29 -0.99 -4.49 -11.37
N ALA A 30 0.31 -4.61 -11.11
CA ALA A 30 1.30 -3.64 -11.56
C ALA A 30 1.33 -3.54 -13.10
N GLN A 31 1.22 -4.68 -13.79
CA GLN A 31 1.17 -4.73 -15.25
C GLN A 31 -0.05 -4.04 -15.85
N LEU A 32 -1.20 -4.01 -15.15
CA LEU A 32 -2.38 -3.26 -15.62
C LEU A 32 -2.09 -1.75 -15.73
N TRP A 33 -1.20 -1.23 -14.87
CA TRP A 33 -0.83 0.19 -14.83
C TRP A 33 0.46 0.49 -15.59
N ARG A 34 1.34 -0.49 -15.70
CA ARG A 34 2.60 -0.43 -16.46
C ARG A 34 2.68 -1.66 -17.36
N PRO A 35 2.04 -1.64 -18.54
CA PRO A 35 2.05 -2.77 -19.46
C PRO A 35 3.46 -3.14 -19.95
N ASP A 36 4.41 -2.20 -19.87
CA ASP A 36 5.82 -2.36 -20.20
C ASP A 36 6.65 -3.00 -19.07
N LEU A 37 6.04 -3.27 -17.91
CA LEU A 37 6.72 -3.88 -16.77
C LEU A 37 6.91 -5.38 -17.00
N ASP A 38 8.14 -5.77 -17.30
CA ASP A 38 8.54 -7.17 -17.36
C ASP A 38 8.77 -7.79 -15.96
N ALA A 39 8.78 -9.11 -15.92
CA ALA A 39 8.89 -9.88 -14.68
C ALA A 39 10.26 -9.72 -13.99
N ASP A 40 11.33 -9.45 -14.73
CA ASP A 40 12.67 -9.28 -14.17
C ASP A 40 12.80 -7.93 -13.48
N ARG A 41 12.28 -6.85 -14.09
CA ARG A 41 12.17 -5.52 -13.48
C ARG A 41 11.32 -5.57 -12.22
N TRP A 42 10.19 -6.28 -12.24
CA TRP A 42 9.39 -6.47 -11.03
C TRP A 42 10.14 -7.23 -9.94
N ARG A 43 10.86 -8.31 -10.29
CA ARG A 43 11.65 -9.08 -9.33
C ARG A 43 12.78 -8.25 -8.72
N VAL A 44 13.49 -7.46 -9.53
CA VAL A 44 14.52 -6.53 -9.09
C VAL A 44 13.92 -5.48 -8.16
N PHE A 45 12.79 -4.88 -8.53
CA PHE A 45 12.06 -3.95 -7.69
C PHE A 45 11.74 -4.59 -6.32
N LEU A 46 11.09 -5.75 -6.30
CA LEU A 46 10.78 -6.43 -5.04
C LEU A 46 12.01 -6.78 -4.21
N ARG A 47 13.10 -7.22 -4.84
CA ARG A 47 14.35 -7.52 -4.15
C ARG A 47 14.92 -6.27 -3.49
N ASP A 48 15.00 -5.17 -4.22
CA ASP A 48 15.57 -3.92 -3.71
C ASP A 48 14.73 -3.40 -2.55
N TRP A 49 13.40 -3.49 -2.65
CA TRP A 49 12.48 -3.13 -1.59
C TRP A 49 12.61 -4.00 -0.34
N ARG A 50 12.88 -5.30 -0.50
CA ARG A 50 13.13 -6.21 0.64
C ARG A 50 14.51 -6.03 1.27
N ALA A 51 15.47 -5.45 0.55
CA ALA A 51 16.83 -5.31 1.06
C ALA A 51 16.95 -4.33 2.25
N ALA A 52 15.91 -3.54 2.54
CA ALA A 52 15.91 -2.61 3.67
C ALA A 52 14.51 -2.50 4.31
N PRO A 53 14.02 -3.57 4.97
CA PRO A 53 12.63 -3.71 5.41
C PRO A 53 12.20 -2.66 6.44
N ASP A 54 13.15 -2.10 7.19
CA ASP A 54 12.89 -1.03 8.18
C ASP A 54 12.75 0.36 7.55
N SER A 55 13.08 0.47 6.26
CA SER A 55 13.12 1.75 5.52
C SER A 55 12.21 1.80 4.31
N ARG A 56 11.75 0.66 3.79
CA ARG A 56 10.85 0.60 2.65
C ARG A 56 10.08 -0.72 2.61
N GLY A 57 8.88 -0.69 2.05
CA GLY A 57 8.05 -1.89 1.89
C GLY A 57 6.80 -1.68 1.04
N ILE A 58 6.06 -2.76 0.78
CA ILE A 58 4.81 -2.69 0.04
C ILE A 58 3.70 -3.16 0.98
N LEU A 59 2.61 -2.40 1.04
CA LEU A 59 1.38 -2.82 1.71
C LEU A 59 0.36 -3.24 0.65
N SER A 60 -0.22 -4.42 0.83
CA SER A 60 -1.22 -5.00 -0.06
C SER A 60 -2.56 -5.06 0.65
N ALA A 61 -3.61 -4.54 0.00
CA ALA A 61 -4.99 -4.64 0.45
C ALA A 61 -5.67 -5.85 -0.23
N ARG A 62 -6.32 -6.67 0.59
CA ARG A 62 -6.92 -7.94 0.18
C ARG A 62 -8.36 -8.05 0.63
N ASN A 63 -9.13 -8.81 -0.14
CA ASN A 63 -10.41 -9.30 0.35
C ASN A 63 -10.19 -10.47 1.34
N GLN A 64 -11.27 -10.85 2.04
CA GLN A 64 -11.26 -11.95 3.02
C GLN A 64 -10.93 -13.33 2.43
N ARG A 65 -10.92 -13.48 1.10
CA ARG A 65 -10.52 -14.71 0.40
C ARG A 65 -9.04 -14.71 0.02
N GLY A 66 -8.27 -13.69 0.45
CA GLY A 66 -6.86 -13.52 0.12
C GLY A 66 -6.60 -12.90 -1.25
N GLY A 67 -7.64 -12.51 -2.00
CA GLY A 67 -7.48 -11.88 -3.32
C GLY A 67 -6.99 -10.44 -3.19
N VAL A 68 -5.90 -10.11 -3.87
CA VAL A 68 -5.33 -8.76 -3.88
C VAL A 68 -6.22 -7.80 -4.69
N LEU A 69 -6.57 -6.68 -4.08
CA LEU A 69 -7.40 -5.63 -4.66
C LEU A 69 -6.60 -4.36 -4.97
N GLY A 70 -5.48 -4.16 -4.31
CA GLY A 70 -4.52 -3.10 -4.60
C GLY A 70 -3.33 -3.11 -3.66
N PHE A 71 -2.34 -2.28 -3.95
CA PHE A 71 -1.17 -2.12 -3.11
C PHE A 71 -0.61 -0.70 -3.20
N VAL A 72 0.26 -0.36 -2.26
CA VAL A 72 1.03 0.88 -2.23
C VAL A 72 2.45 0.59 -1.75
N SER A 73 3.44 1.16 -2.43
CA SER A 73 4.83 1.14 -1.99
C SER A 73 5.11 2.33 -1.07
N TRP A 74 5.94 2.16 -0.04
CA TRP A 74 6.30 3.22 0.91
C TRP A 74 7.79 3.27 1.24
N TRP A 75 8.39 4.44 1.37
CA TRP A 75 9.80 4.55 1.76
C TRP A 75 10.02 5.66 2.75
N ARG A 76 11.00 5.48 3.62
CA ARG A 76 11.47 6.50 4.54
C ARG A 76 12.48 7.38 3.83
N GLN A 77 12.40 8.67 4.10
CA GLN A 77 13.38 9.64 3.71
C GLN A 77 13.69 10.52 4.92
N PRO A 78 14.96 10.65 5.33
CA PRO A 78 15.35 11.62 6.34
C PRO A 78 14.93 13.03 5.92
N ASP A 79 14.33 13.76 6.84
CA ASP A 79 13.81 15.10 6.62
C ASP A 79 14.42 16.04 7.66
N LEU A 80 15.04 17.13 7.20
CA LEU A 80 15.75 18.06 8.10
C LEU A 80 14.79 18.89 8.96
N GLU A 81 13.52 19.02 8.58
CA GLU A 81 12.51 19.82 9.28
C GLU A 81 11.70 18.96 10.27
N TYR A 82 11.39 17.72 9.91
CA TYR A 82 10.51 16.83 10.69
C TYR A 82 11.17 15.56 11.22
N GLY A 83 12.48 15.39 11.00
CA GLY A 83 13.24 14.19 11.34
C GLY A 83 13.13 13.12 10.26
N GLU A 84 11.94 12.54 10.10
CA GLU A 84 11.69 11.45 9.15
C GLU A 84 10.38 11.67 8.40
N THR A 85 10.41 11.50 7.08
CA THR A 85 9.22 11.49 6.23
C THR A 85 8.98 10.07 5.73
N LEU A 86 7.75 9.57 5.87
CA LEU A 86 7.29 8.35 5.22
C LEU A 86 6.54 8.72 3.95
N TRP A 87 7.16 8.46 2.82
CA TRP A 87 6.55 8.61 1.52
C TRP A 87 5.74 7.39 1.15
N ALA A 88 4.57 7.60 0.58
CA ALA A 88 3.76 6.60 -0.08
C ALA A 88 3.71 6.90 -1.58
N GLY A 89 3.99 5.90 -2.40
CA GLY A 89 3.88 5.97 -3.85
C GLY A 89 2.42 5.99 -4.33
N PRO A 90 2.20 5.85 -5.65
CA PRO A 90 0.86 5.80 -6.22
C PRO A 90 0.11 4.54 -5.75
N PHE A 91 -1.19 4.67 -5.56
CA PHE A 91 -2.06 3.56 -5.20
C PHE A 91 -2.44 2.75 -6.45
N VAL A 92 -1.94 1.53 -6.53
CA VAL A 92 -2.29 0.59 -7.60
C VAL A 92 -3.53 -0.18 -7.18
N VAL A 93 -4.62 -0.08 -7.96
CA VAL A 93 -5.91 -0.70 -7.64
C VAL A 93 -6.51 -1.42 -8.85
N ARG A 94 -7.15 -2.57 -8.61
CA ARG A 94 -7.73 -3.45 -9.64
C ARG A 94 -8.98 -2.90 -10.32
N GLU A 95 -9.94 -2.34 -9.57
CA GLU A 95 -11.24 -1.92 -10.11
C GLU A 95 -11.67 -0.54 -9.58
N MET A 96 -12.40 0.21 -10.42
CA MET A 96 -12.81 1.57 -10.11
C MET A 96 -13.86 1.64 -8.99
N GLY A 97 -14.74 0.63 -8.88
CA GLY A 97 -15.78 0.57 -7.85
C GLY A 97 -15.26 0.35 -6.43
N VAL A 98 -14.15 -0.38 -6.26
CA VAL A 98 -13.53 -0.62 -4.94
C VAL A 98 -12.38 0.34 -4.63
N ARG A 99 -12.01 1.23 -5.55
CA ARG A 99 -10.91 2.19 -5.40
C ARG A 99 -11.00 3.06 -4.14
N PRO A 100 -12.15 3.64 -3.77
CA PRO A 100 -12.25 4.44 -2.56
C PRO A 100 -11.93 3.62 -1.30
N LEU A 101 -12.46 2.40 -1.22
CA LEU A 101 -12.25 1.50 -0.09
C LEU A 101 -10.79 1.06 0.01
N VAL A 102 -10.20 0.60 -1.09
CA VAL A 102 -8.79 0.17 -1.14
C VAL A 102 -7.85 1.31 -0.74
N ARG A 103 -8.06 2.52 -1.29
CA ARG A 103 -7.26 3.70 -0.92
C ARG A 103 -7.43 4.05 0.55
N GLN A 104 -8.64 4.02 1.08
CA GLN A 104 -8.90 4.29 2.49
C GLN A 104 -8.20 3.28 3.41
N SER A 105 -8.35 1.98 3.15
CA SER A 105 -7.72 0.93 3.95
C SER A 105 -6.19 1.04 3.94
N LEU A 106 -5.58 1.26 2.77
CA LEU A 106 -4.14 1.46 2.66
C LEU A 106 -3.68 2.77 3.33
N ALA A 107 -4.45 3.86 3.24
CA ALA A 107 -4.12 5.12 3.89
C ALA A 107 -4.16 5.03 5.43
N VAL A 108 -5.11 4.28 5.99
CA VAL A 108 -5.19 4.02 7.43
C VAL A 108 -3.92 3.29 7.92
N GLU A 109 -3.52 2.22 7.23
CA GLU A 109 -2.30 1.49 7.60
C GLU A 109 -1.01 2.29 7.38
N LEU A 110 -0.93 3.10 6.32
CA LEU A 110 0.19 4.02 6.12
C LEU A 110 0.28 5.05 7.25
N THR A 111 -0.85 5.56 7.74
CA THR A 111 -0.90 6.48 8.88
C THR A 111 -0.41 5.79 10.15
N ALA A 112 -0.90 4.58 10.41
CA ALA A 112 -0.44 3.78 11.55
C ALA A 112 1.06 3.44 11.46
N LEU A 113 1.56 3.12 10.27
CA LEU A 113 2.97 2.89 10.02
C LEU A 113 3.82 4.15 10.26
N ALA A 114 3.38 5.30 9.72
CA ALA A 114 4.05 6.58 9.93
C ALA A 114 4.13 6.94 11.42
N HIS A 115 3.05 6.74 12.18
CA HIS A 115 3.05 6.95 13.63
C HIS A 115 4.04 6.01 14.35
N ARG A 116 4.07 4.72 14.02
CA ARG A 116 5.03 3.77 14.61
C ARG A 116 6.48 4.15 14.35
N LEU A 117 6.75 4.72 13.18
CA LEU A 117 8.07 5.16 12.77
C LEU A 117 8.40 6.59 13.20
N SER A 118 7.49 7.28 13.90
CA SER A 118 7.61 8.71 14.24
C SER A 118 7.93 9.58 13.01
N ALA A 119 7.31 9.27 11.87
CA ALA A 119 7.54 9.91 10.59
C ALA A 119 6.31 10.69 10.12
N LYS A 120 6.54 11.77 9.36
CA LYS A 120 5.47 12.52 8.69
C LYS A 120 5.04 11.80 7.42
N LEU A 121 3.77 11.42 7.32
CA LEU A 121 3.25 10.80 6.11
C LEU A 121 3.10 11.81 4.97
N ARG A 122 3.62 11.46 3.80
CA ARG A 122 3.45 12.19 2.53
C ARG A 122 3.07 11.23 1.42
N TYR A 123 2.22 11.66 0.51
CA TYR A 123 1.91 10.93 -0.72
C TYR A 123 2.71 11.56 -1.85
N ALA A 124 3.47 10.75 -2.58
CA ALA A 124 4.05 11.18 -3.84
C ALA A 124 2.89 11.44 -4.80
N GLU A 125 2.84 12.64 -5.39
CA GLU A 125 1.76 12.98 -6.31
C GLU A 125 1.72 11.99 -7.48
N ASP A 126 0.51 11.61 -7.89
CA ASP A 126 0.28 10.89 -9.13
C ASP A 126 0.80 11.83 -10.24
N ALA A 127 1.94 11.50 -10.87
CA ALA A 127 2.30 12.10 -12.15
C ALA A 127 1.22 11.64 -13.14
N GLY A 128 0.24 12.52 -13.35
CA GLY A 128 -0.93 12.30 -14.20
C GLY A 128 -0.57 12.01 -15.65
#